data_AF-A0A5Q4FK33-F1
#
_entry.id   AF-A0A5Q4FK33-F1
#
_cell.length_a   1.000
_cell.length_b   1.000
_cell.length_c   1.000
_cell.angle_alpha   90.00
_cell.angle_beta   90.00
_cell.angle_gamma   90.00
#
_symmetry.space_group_name_H-M   'P 1'
#
loop_
_entity.id
_entity.type
_entity.pdbx_description
1 polymer ?
#
loop_
_entity_poly.entity_id
_entity_poly.type
_entity_poly.pdbx_seq_one_letter_code
_entity_poly.pdbx_strand_id
1 'polypeptide(L)'
;WEPIPVVYEIPDREHVLMPEEYDGRKLRSAEFFDRLFYVAGTITEDRQIEVNGKYYDLFSHNRELRDHLSELGGTGEQVRFIGRLGTFRGNWQFVIGDPSYLNPEW
;
A
#
# COMPACT_ATOMS: atom_id res chain seq x y z
N TRP A 1 -15.69 20.76 23.30
CA TRP A 1 -14.64 20.04 22.56
C TRP A 1 -15.31 19.54 21.31
N GLU A 2 -14.94 20.08 20.15
CA GLU A 2 -15.39 19.56 18.86
C GLU A 2 -14.25 18.69 18.32
N PRO A 3 -14.53 17.45 17.90
CA PRO A 3 -13.51 16.61 17.28
C PRO A 3 -13.01 17.30 16.02
N ILE A 4 -11.69 17.42 15.89
CA ILE A 4 -11.07 17.87 14.64
C ILE A 4 -11.40 16.80 13.59
N PRO A 5 -12.10 17.14 12.48
CA PRO A 5 -12.36 16.18 11.43
C PRO A 5 -11.02 15.74 10.84
N VAL A 6 -10.73 14.45 10.90
CA VAL A 6 -9.59 13.87 10.21
C VAL A 6 -9.97 13.74 8.75
N VAL A 7 -9.52 14.70 7.94
CA VAL A 7 -9.65 14.64 6.48
C VAL A 7 -8.45 13.88 5.95
N TYR A 8 -8.70 12.75 5.28
CA TYR A 8 -7.67 12.01 4.55
C TYR A 8 -7.58 12.59 3.15
N GLU A 9 -6.60 13.46 2.93
CA GLU A 9 -6.23 13.91 1.59
C GLU A 9 -5.25 12.90 0.97
N ILE A 10 -5.34 12.72 -0.35
CA ILE A 10 -4.34 11.96 -1.11
C ILE A 10 -2.99 12.62 -0.83
N PRO A 11 -1.93 11.87 -0.45
CA PRO A 11 -0.66 12.49 -0.10
C PRO A 11 -0.08 13.19 -1.32
N ASP A 12 0.60 14.32 -1.08
CA ASP A 12 1.36 14.98 -2.14
C ASP A 12 2.35 14.00 -2.79
N ARG A 13 2.45 14.08 -4.12
CA ARG A 13 3.34 13.22 -4.93
C ARG A 13 4.77 13.19 -4.40
N GLU A 14 5.25 14.32 -3.87
CA GLU A 14 6.62 14.48 -3.34
C GLU A 14 6.91 13.63 -2.10
N HIS A 15 5.88 13.20 -1.37
CA HIS A 15 6.00 12.36 -0.18
C HIS A 15 5.82 10.87 -0.47
N VAL A 16 5.53 10.51 -1.72
CA VAL A 16 5.25 9.14 -2.16
C VAL A 16 6.39 8.67 -3.06
N LEU A 17 7.02 7.56 -2.69
CA LEU A 17 8.06 6.95 -3.51
C LEU A 17 7.44 6.28 -4.73
N MET A 18 7.86 6.71 -5.90
CA MET A 18 7.41 6.19 -7.19
C MET A 18 8.22 4.96 -7.61
N PRO A 19 7.68 4.09 -8.49
CA PRO A 19 8.37 2.90 -8.97
C PRO A 19 9.81 3.17 -9.43
N GLU A 20 10.05 4.28 -10.14
CA GLU A 20 11.38 4.69 -10.60
C GLU A 20 12.41 4.92 -9.48
N GLU A 21 11.98 5.21 -8.26
CA GLU A 21 12.85 5.53 -7.11
C GLU A 21 13.29 4.30 -6.32
N TYR A 22 12.52 3.20 -6.43
CA TYR A 22 12.73 1.98 -5.66
C TYR A 22 12.92 0.71 -6.50
N ASP A 23 12.73 0.75 -7.82
CA ASP A 23 12.92 -0.41 -8.69
C ASP A 23 14.32 -1.02 -8.55
N GLY A 24 14.38 -2.35 -8.52
CA GLY A 24 15.62 -3.12 -8.28
C GLY A 24 16.24 -2.98 -6.87
N ARG A 25 15.68 -2.15 -5.98
CA ARG A 25 16.19 -1.95 -4.62
C ARG A 25 15.57 -2.93 -3.63
N LYS A 26 16.26 -3.15 -2.51
CA LYS A 26 15.76 -3.95 -1.39
C LYS A 26 14.91 -3.10 -0.45
N LEU A 27 13.59 -3.16 -0.62
CA LEU A 27 12.62 -2.38 0.19
C LEU A 27 12.59 -2.81 1.67
N ARG A 28 12.96 -4.05 1.98
CA ARG A 28 13.05 -4.56 3.36
C ARG A 28 14.30 -4.02 4.08
N SER A 29 14.36 -2.72 4.29
CA SER A 29 15.45 -2.00 4.93
C SER A 29 14.94 -0.85 5.81
N ALA A 30 15.78 -0.35 6.71
CA ALA A 30 15.44 0.79 7.56
C ALA A 30 15.25 2.10 6.77
N GLU A 31 15.86 2.22 5.59
CA GLU A 31 15.75 3.39 4.72
C GLU A 31 14.31 3.60 4.23
N PHE A 32 13.61 2.51 3.95
CA PHE A 32 12.28 2.51 3.34
C PHE A 32 11.15 2.31 4.34
N PHE A 33 11.48 1.97 5.59
CA PHE A 33 10.50 1.76 6.63
C PHE A 33 9.72 3.06 6.92
N ASP A 34 8.40 2.94 7.11
CA ASP A 34 7.46 4.05 7.38
C ASP A 34 7.28 5.05 6.21
N ARG A 35 7.87 4.79 5.03
CA ARG A 35 7.69 5.60 3.82
C ARG A 35 6.43 5.20 3.06
N LEU A 36 5.85 6.15 2.33
CA LEU A 36 4.74 5.91 1.41
C LEU A 36 5.29 5.49 0.05
N PHE A 37 4.65 4.52 -0.57
CA PHE A 37 4.98 3.97 -1.87
C PHE A 37 3.76 4.01 -2.77
N TYR A 38 3.96 4.42 -4.02
CA TYR A 38 3.01 4.13 -5.07
C TYR A 38 3.37 2.78 -5.70
N VAL A 39 2.50 1.78 -5.55
CA VAL A 39 2.74 0.42 -6.03
C VAL A 39 1.69 0.06 -7.05
N ALA A 40 2.12 -0.56 -8.16
CA ALA A 40 1.26 -1.14 -9.17
C ALA A 40 1.57 -2.64 -9.31
N GLY A 41 0.55 -3.49 -9.35
CA GLY A 41 0.72 -4.92 -9.52
C GLY A 41 -0.54 -5.72 -9.28
N THR A 42 -0.42 -7.04 -9.25
CA THR A 42 -1.55 -7.95 -9.05
C THR A 42 -1.55 -8.47 -7.61
N ILE A 43 -2.74 -8.53 -7.00
CA ILE A 43 -2.91 -9.10 -5.66
C ILE A 43 -3.05 -10.63 -5.77
N THR A 44 -2.24 -11.36 -5.01
CA THR A 44 -2.33 -12.82 -4.90
C THR A 44 -3.57 -13.26 -4.11
N GLU A 45 -3.93 -14.53 -4.17
CA GLU A 45 -5.03 -15.10 -3.35
C GLU A 45 -4.83 -14.84 -1.84
N ASP A 46 -3.57 -14.84 -1.39
CA ASP A 46 -3.17 -14.57 0.00
C ASP A 46 -3.11 -13.07 0.36
N ARG A 47 -3.65 -12.18 -0.50
CA ARG A 47 -3.63 -10.72 -0.32
C ARG A 47 -2.23 -10.14 -0.24
N GLN A 48 -1.33 -10.69 -1.03
CA GLN A 48 0.04 -10.19 -1.14
C GLN A 48 0.24 -9.51 -2.49
N ILE A 49 1.22 -8.61 -2.54
CA ILE A 49 1.70 -8.05 -3.80
C ILE A 49 3.20 -8.31 -3.96
N GLU A 50 3.62 -8.61 -5.18
CA GLU A 50 5.02 -8.75 -5.52
C GLU A 50 5.62 -7.40 -5.89
N VAL A 51 6.68 -7.00 -5.19
CA VAL A 51 7.49 -5.81 -5.52
C VAL A 51 8.96 -6.22 -5.49
N ASN A 52 9.66 -6.00 -6.61
CA ASN A 52 11.07 -6.36 -6.79
C ASN A 52 11.38 -7.83 -6.40
N GLY A 53 10.54 -8.78 -6.80
CA GLY A 53 10.75 -10.21 -6.51
C GLY A 53 10.49 -10.61 -5.04
N LYS A 54 9.81 -9.78 -4.26
CA LYS A 54 9.43 -10.05 -2.87
C LYS A 54 7.95 -9.80 -2.66
N TYR A 55 7.31 -10.70 -1.93
CA TYR A 55 5.92 -10.54 -1.52
C TYR A 55 5.81 -9.68 -0.26
N TYR A 56 4.77 -8.85 -0.24
CA TYR A 56 4.38 -7.99 0.88
C TYR A 56 2.89 -8.17 1.14
N ASP A 57 2.52 -8.30 2.42
CA ASP A 57 1.12 -8.39 2.80
C ASP A 57 0.43 -7.04 2.58
N LEU A 58 -0.86 -7.05 2.23
CA LEU A 58 -1.68 -5.85 2.12
C LEU A 58 -2.62 -5.74 3.31
N PHE A 59 -2.64 -4.56 3.94
CA PHE A 59 -3.50 -4.30 5.09
C PHE A 59 -4.14 -2.91 5.02
N SER A 60 -5.33 -2.77 5.60
CA SER A 60 -5.93 -1.46 5.87
C SER A 60 -6.69 -1.46 7.19
N HIS A 61 -6.74 -0.31 7.85
CA HIS A 61 -7.59 -0.10 9.02
C HIS A 61 -9.06 0.12 8.61
N ASN A 62 -9.33 0.57 7.38
CA ASN A 62 -10.68 0.69 6.85
C ASN A 62 -11.24 -0.71 6.52
N ARG A 63 -12.44 -1.01 7.03
CA ARG A 63 -13.09 -2.32 6.84
C ARG A 63 -13.47 -2.57 5.39
N GLU A 64 -14.12 -1.60 4.75
CA GLU A 64 -14.57 -1.72 3.36
C GLU A 64 -13.37 -1.95 2.43
N LEU A 65 -12.26 -1.26 2.68
CA LEU A 65 -11.04 -1.48 1.90
C LEU A 65 -10.44 -2.87 2.14
N ARG A 66 -10.45 -3.39 3.37
CA ARG A 66 -10.02 -4.78 3.62
C ARG A 66 -10.90 -5.79 2.90
N ASP A 67 -12.21 -5.60 2.93
CA ASP A 67 -13.16 -6.50 2.28
C ASP A 67 -12.92 -6.47 0.76
N HIS A 68 -12.76 -5.28 0.18
CA HIS A 68 -12.42 -5.11 -1.23
C HIS A 68 -11.07 -5.72 -1.63
N LEU A 69 -10.01 -5.53 -0.85
CA LEU A 69 -8.71 -6.19 -1.09
C LEU A 69 -8.80 -7.71 -1.03
N SER A 70 -9.74 -8.24 -0.24
CA SER A 70 -9.99 -9.69 -0.16
C SER A 70 -10.67 -10.21 -1.41
N GLU A 71 -11.58 -9.43 -1.99
CA GLU A 71 -12.28 -9.76 -3.24
C GLU A 71 -11.34 -9.72 -4.46
N LEU A 72 -10.36 -8.81 -4.45
CA LEU A 72 -9.34 -8.71 -5.49
C LEU A 72 -8.29 -9.83 -5.43
N GLY A 73 -8.20 -10.55 -4.31
CA GLY A 73 -7.22 -11.62 -4.14
C GLY A 73 -7.45 -12.76 -5.14
N GLY A 74 -6.46 -13.04 -5.99
CA GLY A 74 -6.52 -14.16 -6.93
C GLY A 74 -7.33 -13.91 -8.19
N THR A 75 -7.89 -12.71 -8.37
CA THR A 75 -8.62 -12.36 -9.59
C THR A 75 -7.70 -12.13 -10.80
N GLY A 76 -6.41 -11.92 -10.54
CA GLY A 76 -5.45 -11.52 -11.57
C GLY A 76 -5.54 -10.03 -11.94
N GLU A 77 -6.44 -9.27 -11.31
CA GLU A 77 -6.63 -7.85 -11.60
C GLU A 77 -5.40 -7.04 -11.18
N GLN A 78 -5.03 -6.06 -12.01
CA GLN A 78 -4.00 -5.10 -11.65
C GLN A 78 -4.59 -3.99 -10.80
N VAL A 79 -3.98 -3.76 -9.65
CA VAL A 79 -4.30 -2.66 -8.75
C VAL A 79 -3.16 -1.66 -8.70
N ARG A 80 -3.50 -0.42 -8.43
CA ARG A 80 -2.54 0.64 -8.13
C ARG A 80 -2.92 1.21 -6.77
N PHE A 81 -1.96 1.42 -5.87
CA PHE A 81 -2.27 1.99 -4.57
C PHE A 81 -1.13 2.80 -3.98
N ILE A 82 -1.46 3.67 -3.03
CA ILE A 82 -0.49 4.31 -2.13
C ILE A 82 -0.51 3.60 -0.78
N GLY A 83 0.63 3.01 -0.40
CA GLY A 83 0.75 2.20 0.80
C GLY A 83 1.97 2.58 1.61
N ARG A 84 1.82 2.61 2.92
CA ARG A 84 2.95 2.80 3.83
C ARG A 84 3.65 1.48 4.08
N LEU A 85 4.96 1.41 3.85
CA LEU A 85 5.72 0.21 4.14
C LEU A 85 5.94 0.08 5.65
N GLY A 86 5.58 -1.07 6.20
CA GLY A 86 5.78 -1.37 7.61
C GLY A 86 5.95 -2.86 7.86
N THR A 87 5.91 -3.23 9.14
CA THR A 87 6.00 -4.62 9.56
C THR A 87 4.93 -4.97 10.58
N PHE A 88 4.34 -6.15 10.46
CA PHE A 88 3.42 -6.71 11.46
C PHE A 88 3.86 -8.13 11.79
N ARG A 89 4.12 -8.40 13.09
CA ARG A 89 4.58 -9.72 13.58
C ARG A 89 5.78 -10.29 12.81
N GLY A 90 6.68 -9.43 12.34
CA GLY A 90 7.88 -9.82 11.58
C GLY A 90 7.69 -9.94 10.06
N ASN A 91 6.45 -9.85 9.56
CA ASN A 91 6.16 -9.82 8.14
C ASN A 91 6.16 -8.38 7.63
N TRP A 92 6.66 -8.17 6.40
CA TRP A 92 6.62 -6.88 5.74
C TRP A 92 5.30 -6.70 5.02
N GLN A 93 4.71 -5.53 5.18
CA GLN A 93 3.39 -5.23 4.65
C GLN A 93 3.29 -3.79 4.15
N PHE A 94 2.38 -3.55 3.22
CA PHE A 94 1.89 -2.22 2.89
C PHE A 94 0.58 -1.96 3.62
N VAL A 95 0.55 -0.85 4.35
CA VAL A 95 -0.67 -0.36 5.02
C VAL A 95 -1.28 0.74 4.17
N ILE A 96 -2.47 0.49 3.64
CA ILE A 96 -3.24 1.46 2.88
C ILE A 96 -4.14 2.23 3.85
N GLY A 97 -3.91 3.54 3.95
CA GLY A 97 -4.53 4.40 4.96
C GLY A 97 -6.02 4.65 4.70
N ASP A 98 -6.40 4.85 3.44
CA ASP A 98 -7.73 5.30 3.04
C ASP A 98 -8.15 4.68 1.68
N PRO A 99 -9.45 4.47 1.41
CA PRO A 99 -9.92 4.00 0.11
C PRO A 99 -9.51 4.88 -1.07
N SER A 100 -9.37 6.20 -0.88
CA SER A 100 -8.89 7.12 -1.93
C SER A 100 -7.46 6.83 -2.40
N TYR A 101 -6.69 6.06 -1.62
CA TYR A 101 -5.33 5.69 -1.98
C TYR A 101 -5.31 4.50 -2.93
N LEU A 102 -6.46 3.87 -3.20
CA LEU A 102 -6.62 2.86 -4.22
C LEU A 102 -6.95 3.52 -5.56
N ASN A 103 -6.27 3.10 -6.62
CA ASN A 103 -6.31 3.70 -7.95
C ASN A 103 -6.32 5.24 -7.91
N PRO A 104 -5.35 5.87 -7.22
CA PRO A 104 -5.38 7.31 -7.04
C PRO A 104 -5.26 7.98 -8.41
N GLU A 105 -6.09 9.00 -8.63
CA GLU A 105 -6.09 9.87 -9.81
C GLU A 105 -5.31 11.15 -9.45
N TRP A 106 -4.10 11.27 -9.98
CA TRP A 106 -3.16 12.38 -9.75
C TRP A 106 -2.49 12.73 -11.08
#